data_AF-A0A7W1HTC1-F1
#
_entry.id   AF-A0A7W1HTC1-F1
#
_cell.length_a   1.000
_cell.length_b   1.000
_cell.length_c   1.000
_cell.angle_alpha   90.00
_cell.angle_beta   90.00
_cell.angle_gamma   90.00
#
_symmetry.space_group_name_H-M   'P 1'
#
loop_
_entity.id
_entity.type
_entity.pdbx_description
1 polymer ?
#
loop_
_entity_poly.entity_id
_entity_poly.type
_entity_poly.pdbx_seq_one_letter_code
_entity_poly.pdbx_strand_id
1 'polypeptide(L)'
;MPAARPARVIIVALLAVMLGGVIQGSIGFGFALVAVPTFTLLVPEVVPSGLLLIAVPMTITMAVREHGSIDFSGLFYSTVGRIVGTVAGLALLAMVEA
;
A
#
# COMPACT_ATOMS: atom_id res chain seq x y z
N MET A 1 -22.49 -5.84 -25.51
CA MET A 1 -21.01 -5.84 -25.47
C MET A 1 -20.51 -5.44 -24.07
N PRO A 2 -20.19 -6.40 -23.18
CA PRO A 2 -19.73 -6.16 -21.80
C PRO A 2 -18.22 -5.85 -21.67
N ALA A 3 -17.45 -5.90 -22.76
CA ALA A 3 -15.98 -5.79 -22.75
C ALA A 3 -15.42 -4.39 -22.43
N ALA A 4 -16.25 -3.33 -22.45
CA ALA A 4 -15.78 -1.96 -22.19
C ALA A 4 -15.57 -1.64 -20.70
N ARG A 5 -16.29 -2.33 -19.80
CA ARG A 5 -16.14 -2.18 -18.35
C ARG A 5 -14.78 -2.67 -17.82
N PRO A 6 -14.29 -3.88 -18.18
CA PRO A 6 -13.00 -4.36 -17.68
C PRO A 6 -11.83 -3.51 -18.17
N ALA A 7 -11.86 -3.00 -19.41
CA ALA A 7 -10.79 -2.15 -19.93
C ALA A 7 -10.62 -0.86 -19.11
N ARG A 8 -11.74 -0.20 -18.73
CA ARG A 8 -11.69 1.02 -17.90
C ARG A 8 -11.13 0.73 -16.51
N VAL A 9 -11.55 -0.37 -15.89
CA VAL A 9 -11.05 -0.78 -14.56
C VAL A 9 -9.54 -0.99 -14.60
N ILE A 10 -9.04 -1.71 -15.61
CA ILE A 10 -7.61 -1.97 -15.78
C ILE A 10 -6.84 -0.66 -15.98
N ILE A 11 -7.33 0.24 -16.83
CA ILE A 11 -6.68 1.53 -17.08
C ILE A 11 -6.57 2.35 -15.79
N VAL A 12 -7.66 2.47 -15.01
CA VAL A 12 -7.66 3.23 -13.76
C VAL A 12 -6.76 2.57 -12.72
N ALA A 13 -6.77 1.24 -12.61
CA ALA A 13 -5.90 0.51 -11.70
C ALA A 13 -4.41 0.71 -12.05
N LEU A 14 -4.05 0.64 -13.33
CA LEU A 14 -2.69 0.89 -13.81
C LEU A 14 -2.25 2.33 -13.54
N LEU A 15 -3.13 3.31 -13.78
CA LEU A 15 -2.83 4.71 -13.47
C LEU A 15 -2.62 4.92 -11.96
N ALA A 16 -3.43 4.30 -11.11
CA ALA A 16 -3.27 4.40 -9.67
C ALA A 16 -1.96 3.76 -9.18
N VAL A 17 -1.60 2.58 -9.71
CA VAL A 17 -0.32 1.93 -9.40
C VAL A 17 0.86 2.76 -9.89
N MET A 18 0.78 3.32 -11.11
CA MET A 18 1.81 4.18 -11.68
C MET A 18 2.01 5.44 -10.84
N LEU A 19 0.93 6.18 -10.54
CA LEU A 19 0.98 7.39 -9.74
C LEU A 19 1.46 7.11 -8.31
N GLY A 20 0.91 6.08 -7.67
CA GLY A 20 1.35 5.64 -6.35
C GLY A 20 2.83 5.24 -6.34
N GLY A 21 3.30 4.56 -7.38
CA GLY A 21 4.70 4.18 -7.55
C GLY A 21 5.63 5.37 -7.75
N VAL A 22 5.22 6.38 -8.54
CA VAL A 22 5.97 7.65 -8.70
C VAL A 22 6.09 8.38 -7.37
N ILE A 23 4.98 8.47 -6.61
CA ILE A 23 4.97 9.11 -5.29
C ILE A 23 5.89 8.36 -4.32
N GLN A 24 5.74 7.04 -4.21
CA GLN A 24 6.59 6.23 -3.35
C GLN A 24 8.06 6.32 -3.76
N GLY A 25 8.36 6.25 -5.06
CA GLY A 25 9.72 6.36 -5.58
C GLY A 25 10.38 7.72 -5.35
N SER A 26 9.59 8.78 -5.19
CA SER A 26 10.09 10.16 -5.02
C SER A 26 10.21 10.57 -3.54
N ILE A 27 9.32 10.07 -2.68
CA ILE A 27 9.21 10.50 -1.27
C ILE A 27 9.60 9.38 -0.29
N GLY A 28 9.61 8.12 -0.74
CA GLY A 28 9.86 6.94 0.10
C GLY A 28 8.61 6.30 0.71
N PHE A 29 7.43 6.91 0.55
CA PHE A 29 6.13 6.37 0.99
C PHE A 29 4.99 6.90 0.10
N GLY A 30 3.77 6.38 0.29
CA GLY A 30 2.56 6.97 -0.29
C GLY A 30 1.86 6.16 -1.39
N PHE A 31 2.46 5.06 -1.88
CA PHE A 31 1.79 4.15 -2.83
C PHE A 31 0.42 3.70 -2.33
N ALA A 32 0.36 3.25 -1.07
CA ALA A 32 -0.88 2.77 -0.46
C ALA A 32 -1.95 3.87 -0.36
N LEU A 33 -1.57 5.15 -0.19
CA LEU A 33 -2.51 6.27 -0.09
C LEU A 33 -3.28 6.50 -1.41
N VAL A 34 -2.70 6.11 -2.55
CA VAL A 34 -3.34 6.20 -3.86
C VAL A 34 -3.97 4.86 -4.26
N ALA A 35 -3.22 3.78 -4.11
CA ALA A 35 -3.60 2.47 -4.64
C ALA A 35 -4.72 1.81 -3.81
N VAL A 36 -4.66 1.87 -2.47
CA VAL A 36 -5.68 1.24 -1.61
C VAL A 36 -7.09 1.76 -1.89
N PRO A 37 -7.39 3.07 -1.78
CA PRO A 37 -8.75 3.55 -2.01
C PRO A 37 -9.24 3.27 -3.44
N THR A 38 -8.35 3.37 -4.43
CA THR A 38 -8.70 3.07 -5.82
C THR A 38 -9.08 1.59 -5.99
N PHE A 39 -8.28 0.66 -5.45
CA PHE A 39 -8.56 -0.76 -5.57
C PHE A 39 -9.73 -1.20 -4.69
N THR A 40 -9.93 -0.61 -3.52
CA THR A 40 -11.11 -0.87 -2.68
C THR A 40 -12.41 -0.53 -3.42
N LEU A 41 -12.41 0.52 -4.26
CA LEU A 41 -13.59 0.90 -5.05
C LEU A 41 -13.77 0.04 -6.32
N LEU A 42 -12.68 -0.44 -6.93
CA LEU A 42 -12.72 -1.13 -8.21
C LEU A 42 -12.76 -2.65 -8.10
N VAL A 43 -11.90 -3.23 -7.27
CA VAL A 43 -11.69 -4.67 -7.09
C VAL A 43 -11.31 -4.94 -5.61
N PRO A 44 -12.26 -4.83 -4.67
CA PRO A 44 -11.96 -4.94 -3.24
C PRO A 44 -11.40 -6.31 -2.84
N GLU A 45 -11.71 -7.36 -3.60
CA GLU A 45 -11.27 -8.75 -3.38
C GLU A 45 -9.74 -8.92 -3.36
N VAL A 46 -9.00 -8.05 -4.04
CA VAL A 46 -7.52 -8.11 -4.08
C VAL A 46 -6.86 -7.25 -3.00
N VAL A 47 -7.63 -6.50 -2.21
CA VAL A 47 -7.12 -5.67 -1.12
C VAL A 47 -7.15 -6.48 0.18
N PRO A 48 -6.07 -6.48 0.99
CA PRO A 48 -4.80 -5.76 0.80
C PRO A 48 -3.70 -6.56 0.07
N SER A 49 -3.88 -7.87 -0.12
CA SER A 49 -2.81 -8.80 -0.52
C SER A 49 -2.14 -8.45 -1.85
N GLY A 50 -2.92 -8.12 -2.89
CA GLY A 50 -2.40 -7.75 -4.21
C GLY A 50 -1.55 -6.48 -4.18
N LEU A 51 -1.95 -5.50 -3.37
CA LEU A 51 -1.18 -4.26 -3.22
C LEU A 51 0.11 -4.47 -2.43
N LEU A 52 0.11 -5.35 -1.44
CA LEU A 52 1.34 -5.73 -0.72
C LEU A 52 2.34 -6.41 -1.66
N LEU A 53 1.88 -7.30 -2.55
CA LEU A 53 2.75 -7.94 -3.55
C LEU A 53 3.44 -6.94 -4.48
N ILE A 54 2.82 -5.79 -4.75
CA ILE A 54 3.42 -4.71 -5.54
C ILE A 54 4.32 -3.82 -4.68
N ALA A 55 3.90 -3.46 -3.47
CA ALA A 55 4.61 -2.53 -2.60
C ALA A 55 5.93 -3.11 -2.05
N VAL A 56 5.98 -4.41 -1.76
CA VAL A 56 7.17 -5.10 -1.23
C VAL A 56 8.40 -4.97 -2.14
N PRO A 57 8.35 -5.38 -3.44
CA PRO A 57 9.51 -5.25 -4.30
C PRO A 57 9.94 -3.80 -4.54
N MET A 58 8.99 -2.85 -4.58
CA MET A 58 9.34 -1.42 -4.62
C MET A 58 10.13 -1.00 -3.38
N THR A 59 9.64 -1.37 -2.19
CA THR A 59 10.29 -1.03 -0.92
C THR A 59 11.67 -1.68 -0.80
N ILE A 60 11.81 -2.95 -1.20
CA ILE A 60 13.11 -3.65 -1.24
C ILE A 60 14.07 -2.94 -2.19
N THR A 61 13.61 -2.56 -3.39
CA THR A 61 14.46 -1.88 -4.37
C THR A 61 14.95 -0.54 -3.85
N MET A 62 14.09 0.23 -3.18
CA MET A 62 14.48 1.49 -2.53
C MET A 62 15.46 1.23 -1.38
N ALA A 63 15.18 0.26 -0.51
CA ALA A 63 16.07 -0.08 0.60
C ALA A 63 17.46 -0.52 0.13
N VAL A 64 17.56 -1.28 -0.97
CA VAL A 64 18.85 -1.68 -1.56
C VAL A 64 19.57 -0.46 -2.17
N ARG A 65 18.86 0.39 -2.91
CA ARG A 65 19.43 1.59 -3.55
C ARG A 65 19.93 2.63 -2.54
N GLU A 66 19.21 2.78 -1.43
CA GLU A 66 19.42 3.84 -0.44
C GLU A 66 19.90 3.29 0.91
N HIS A 67 20.43 2.07 0.95
CA HIS A 67 20.79 1.35 2.19
C HIS A 67 21.67 2.14 3.15
N GLY A 68 22.60 2.95 2.63
CA GLY A 68 23.50 3.77 3.43
C GLY A 68 22.84 4.98 4.10
N SER A 69 21.62 5.34 3.70
CA SER A 69 20.84 6.46 4.25
C SER A 69 19.65 6.00 5.10
N ILE A 70 19.54 4.69 5.36
CA ILE A 70 18.45 4.15 6.18
C ILE A 70 18.67 4.52 7.65
N ASP A 71 17.73 5.28 8.22
CA ASP A 71 17.62 5.46 9.67
C ASP A 71 16.98 4.21 10.29
N PHE A 72 17.82 3.31 10.80
CA PHE A 72 17.38 2.09 11.47
C PHE A 72 16.62 2.35 12.78
N SER A 73 16.96 3.44 13.48
CA SER A 73 16.28 3.80 14.73
C SER A 73 14.84 4.25 14.42
N GLY A 74 14.70 5.17 13.46
CA GLY A 74 13.40 5.60 12.94
C GLY A 74 12.57 4.44 12.37
N LEU A 75 13.20 3.53 11.61
CA LEU A 75 12.55 2.33 11.10
C LEU A 75 12.03 1.42 12.23
N PHE A 76 12.82 1.21 13.28
CA PHE A 76 12.42 0.42 14.43
C PHE A 76 11.22 1.04 15.14
N TYR A 77 11.29 2.33 15.49
CA TYR A 77 10.19 3.03 16.16
C TYR A 77 8.91 3.04 15.30
N SER A 78 9.04 3.27 14.00
CA SER A 78 7.91 3.21 13.06
C SER A 78 7.29 1.81 13.01
N THR A 79 8.12 0.77 12.97
CA THR A 79 7.64 -0.62 12.90
C THR A 79 6.94 -1.03 14.20
N VAL A 80 7.52 -0.72 15.36
CA VAL A 80 6.89 -0.98 16.66
C VAL A 80 5.56 -0.23 16.77
N GLY A 81 5.53 1.05 16.38
CA GLY A 81 4.30 1.84 16.33
C GLY A 81 3.22 1.22 15.42
N ARG A 82 3.61 0.69 14.26
CA ARG A 82 2.69 -0.02 13.35
C ARG A 82 2.15 -1.29 13.97
N ILE A 83 2.98 -2.10 14.63
CA ILE A 83 2.54 -3.35 15.27
C ILE A 83 1.56 -3.03 16.39
N VAL A 84 1.93 -2.15 17.31
CA VAL A 84 1.08 -1.75 18.44
C VAL A 84 -0.23 -1.13 17.95
N GLY A 85 -0.16 -0.22 16.98
CA GLY A 85 -1.34 0.41 16.38
C GLY A 85 -2.25 -0.57 15.66
N THR A 86 -1.69 -1.58 14.98
CA THR A 86 -2.49 -2.63 14.31
C THR A 86 -3.22 -3.50 15.32
N VAL A 87 -2.55 -3.92 16.40
CA VAL A 87 -3.16 -4.70 17.48
C VAL A 87 -4.27 -3.90 18.17
N ALA A 88 -4.01 -2.63 18.51
CA ALA A 88 -5.00 -1.76 19.11
C ALA A 88 -6.19 -1.51 18.19
N GLY A 89 -5.94 -1.25 16.89
CA GLY A 89 -6.99 -1.08 15.89
C GLY A 89 -7.84 -2.33 15.69
N LEU A 90 -7.23 -3.51 15.68
CA LEU A 90 -7.94 -4.79 15.62
C LEU A 90 -8.81 -5.00 16.88
N ALA A 91 -8.28 -4.70 18.06
CA ALA A 91 -9.05 -4.80 19.30
C ALA A 91 -10.27 -3.86 19.29
N LEU A 92 -10.09 -2.61 18.83
CA LEU A 92 -11.19 -1.66 18.69
C LEU A 92 -12.23 -2.13 17.66
N LEU A 93 -11.79 -2.65 16.51
CA LEU A 93 -12.70 -3.19 15.50
C LEU A 93 -13.52 -4.37 16.05
N ALA A 94 -12.88 -5.27 16.78
CA ALA A 94 -13.55 -6.40 17.42
C ALA A 94 -14.58 -5.97 18.48
N MET A 95 -14.40 -4.80 19.12
CA MET A 95 -15.39 -4.24 20.04
C MET A 95 -16.58 -3.60 19.33
N VAL A 96 -16.41 -3.08 18.11
CA VAL A 96 -17.50 -2.49 17.32
C VAL A 96 -18.35 -3.58 16.66
N GLU A 97 -17.74 -4.70 16.29
CA GLU A 97 -18.44 -5.85 15.71
C GLU A 97 -19.08 -6.79 16.74
N ALA A 98 -18.79 -6.61 18.04
CA ALA A 98 -19.36 -7.36 19.16
C ALA A 98 -20.69 -6.77 19.65
#